data_AF-G3IA81-F1
#
_entry.id   AF-G3IA81-F1
#
_cell.length_a   1.000
_cell.length_b   1.000
_cell.length_c   1.000
_cell.angle_alpha   90.00
_cell.angle_beta   90.00
_cell.angle_gamma   90.00
#
_symmetry.space_group_name_H-M   'P 1'
#
loop_
_entity.id
_entity.type
_entity.pdbx_description
1 polymer ?
#
loop_
_entity_poly.entity_id
_entity_poly.type
_entity_poly.pdbx_seq_one_letter_code
_entity_poly.pdbx_strand_id
1 'polypeptide(L)'
;MEKRISGVEDTIEEVDSSVKENIKSNKFLTQNICETWDPMKRPNLRIIGIEEVVQLKGTENIFNKIIEENFPNLKDMPTKVQEAYRTPNRMDKKKKSPHTM
;
A
#
# COMPACT_ATOMS: atom_id res chain seq x y z
N MET A 1 25.47 -14.84 -47.85
CA MET A 1 25.39 -13.70 -46.91
C MET A 1 23.96 -13.48 -46.45
N GLU A 2 23.00 -13.46 -47.39
CA GLU A 2 21.55 -13.35 -47.15
C GLU A 2 20.98 -14.35 -46.14
N LYS A 3 21.27 -15.67 -46.25
CA LYS A 3 20.80 -16.66 -45.26
C LYS A 3 21.27 -16.42 -43.82
N ARG A 4 22.41 -15.74 -43.62
CA ARG A 4 22.91 -15.40 -42.28
C ARG A 4 22.24 -14.13 -41.74
N ILE A 5 21.75 -13.25 -42.62
CA ILE A 5 21.04 -12.02 -42.25
C ILE A 5 19.59 -12.35 -41.89
N SER A 6 18.90 -13.16 -42.69
CA SER A 6 17.53 -13.62 -42.41
C SER A 6 17.44 -14.37 -41.07
N GLY A 7 18.39 -15.26 -40.76
CA GLY A 7 18.38 -15.94 -39.46
C GLY A 7 18.62 -15.02 -38.26
N VAL A 8 19.23 -13.85 -38.44
CA VAL A 8 19.39 -12.85 -37.37
C VAL A 8 18.11 -12.00 -37.25
N GLU A 9 17.48 -11.63 -38.37
CA GLU A 9 16.19 -10.92 -38.39
C GLU A 9 15.09 -11.73 -37.68
N ASP A 10 14.98 -13.03 -37.98
CA ASP A 10 14.01 -13.94 -37.35
C ASP A 10 14.20 -13.96 -35.82
N THR A 11 15.45 -14.04 -35.33
CA THR A 11 15.73 -14.05 -33.89
C THR A 11 15.40 -12.72 -33.20
N ILE A 12 15.53 -11.59 -33.91
CA ILE A 12 15.18 -10.27 -33.37
C ILE A 12 13.65 -10.15 -33.24
N GLU A 13 12.89 -10.65 -34.21
CA GLU A 13 11.42 -10.66 -34.16
C GLU A 13 10.88 -11.56 -33.03
N GLU A 14 11.50 -12.72 -32.80
CA GLU A 14 11.16 -13.60 -31.67
C GLU A 14 11.41 -12.92 -30.31
N VAL A 15 12.55 -12.22 -30.17
CA VAL A 15 12.88 -11.48 -28.95
C VAL A 15 11.90 -10.33 -28.72
N ASP A 16 11.58 -9.54 -29.74
CA ASP A 16 10.60 -8.44 -29.62
C ASP A 16 9.21 -8.95 -29.23
N SER A 17 8.78 -10.07 -29.82
CA SER A 17 7.52 -10.74 -29.47
C SER A 17 7.52 -11.20 -28.01
N SER A 18 8.60 -11.85 -27.55
CA SER A 18 8.75 -12.28 -26.16
C SER A 18 8.74 -11.10 -25.17
N VAL A 19 9.41 -9.99 -25.51
CA VAL A 19 9.40 -8.77 -24.68
C VAL A 19 7.98 -8.20 -24.57
N LYS A 20 7.24 -8.14 -25.67
CA LYS A 20 5.84 -7.68 -25.68
C LYS A 20 4.94 -8.56 -24.82
N GLU A 21 5.10 -9.88 -24.87
CA GLU A 21 4.36 -10.81 -24.01
C GLU A 21 4.71 -10.62 -22.54
N ASN A 22 5.99 -10.46 -22.21
CA ASN A 22 6.43 -10.19 -20.83
C ASN A 22 5.85 -8.87 -20.28
N ILE A 23 5.79 -7.81 -21.09
CA ILE A 23 5.16 -6.55 -20.69
C ILE A 23 3.67 -6.74 -20.38
N LYS A 24 2.95 -7.49 -21.23
CA LYS A 24 1.53 -7.79 -21.01
C LYS A 24 1.33 -8.60 -19.72
N SER A 25 2.14 -9.62 -19.50
CA SER A 25 2.11 -10.46 -18.30
C SER A 25 2.41 -9.66 -17.03
N ASN A 26 3.41 -8.78 -17.06
CA ASN A 26 3.74 -7.91 -15.92
C ASN A 26 2.61 -6.91 -15.60
N LYS A 27 1.98 -6.34 -16.63
CA LYS A 27 0.82 -5.45 -16.44
C LYS A 27 -0.35 -6.20 -15.82
N PHE A 28 -0.64 -7.41 -16.31
CA PHE A 28 -1.68 -8.27 -15.76
C PHE A 28 -1.40 -8.66 -14.30
N LEU A 29 -0.15 -9.02 -13.98
CA LEU A 29 0.25 -9.35 -12.62
C LEU A 29 0.08 -8.14 -11.67
N THR A 30 0.49 -6.96 -12.12
CA THR A 30 0.34 -5.71 -11.34
C THR A 30 -1.14 -5.43 -11.07
N GLN A 31 -1.99 -5.56 -12.09
CA GLN A 31 -3.43 -5.40 -11.95
C GLN A 31 -4.02 -6.40 -10.95
N ASN A 32 -3.68 -7.70 -11.07
CA ASN A 32 -4.16 -8.73 -10.15
C ASN A 32 -3.75 -8.46 -8.70
N ILE A 33 -2.53 -7.96 -8.48
CA ILE A 33 -2.06 -7.56 -7.15
C ILE A 33 -2.94 -6.43 -6.60
N CYS A 34 -3.18 -5.37 -7.38
CA CYS A 34 -4.08 -4.28 -6.97
C CYS A 34 -5.50 -4.78 -6.69
N GLU A 35 -6.09 -5.54 -7.61
CA GLU A 35 -7.45 -6.09 -7.46
C GLU A 35 -7.59 -6.99 -6.23
N THR A 36 -6.53 -7.70 -5.84
CA THR A 36 -6.53 -8.55 -4.65
C THR A 36 -6.35 -7.74 -3.36
N TRP A 37 -5.42 -6.76 -3.35
CA TRP A 37 -5.06 -6.03 -2.14
C TRP A 37 -5.95 -4.83 -1.83
N ASP A 38 -6.51 -4.17 -2.84
CA ASP A 38 -7.32 -2.96 -2.64
C ASP A 38 -8.60 -3.25 -1.83
N PRO A 39 -9.35 -4.34 -2.07
CA PRO A 39 -10.49 -4.69 -1.22
C PRO A 39 -10.09 -4.94 0.24
N MET A 40 -8.92 -5.56 0.47
CA MET A 40 -8.41 -5.83 1.81
C MET A 40 -7.97 -4.56 2.55
N LYS A 41 -7.51 -3.55 1.81
CA LYS A 41 -7.09 -2.25 2.37
C LYS A 41 -8.24 -1.25 2.49
N ARG A 42 -9.35 -1.46 1.80
CA ARG A 42 -10.53 -0.58 1.81
C ARG A 42 -11.08 -0.23 3.21
N PRO A 43 -11.12 -1.13 4.21
CA PRO A 43 -11.57 -0.78 5.56
C PRO A 43 -10.49 -0.05 6.40
N ASN A 44 -9.24 0.02 5.93
CA ASN A 44 -8.14 0.57 6.72
C ASN A 44 -8.13 2.10 6.67
N LEU A 45 -8.05 2.74 7.83
CA LEU A 45 -7.89 4.19 7.97
C LEU A 45 -6.46 4.53 8.39
N ARG A 46 -5.83 5.50 7.71
CA ARG A 46 -4.52 6.03 8.10
C ARG A 46 -4.69 7.39 8.78
N ILE A 47 -4.31 7.46 10.05
CA ILE A 47 -4.31 8.70 10.84
C ILE A 47 -2.86 9.21 10.91
N ILE A 48 -2.65 10.47 10.54
CA ILE A 48 -1.34 11.13 10.52
C ILE A 48 -1.27 12.26 11.54
N GLY A 49 -0.06 12.71 11.89
CA GLY A 49 0.14 13.82 12.83
C GLY A 49 -0.03 13.44 14.30
N ILE A 50 -0.24 12.16 14.62
CA ILE A 50 -0.32 11.70 16.01
C ILE A 50 1.09 11.62 16.58
N GLU A 51 1.35 12.37 17.64
CA GLU A 51 2.63 12.40 18.34
C GLU A 51 3.07 11.00 18.79
N GLU A 52 4.37 10.70 18.68
CA GLU A 52 4.92 9.35 18.89
C GLU A 52 5.06 8.98 20.37
N VAL A 53 5.24 9.98 21.24
CA VAL A 53 5.46 9.80 22.68
C VAL A 53 4.18 9.55 23.47
N VAL A 54 3.03 9.67 22.81
CA VAL A 54 1.71 9.41 23.41
C VAL A 54 1.59 7.91 23.65
N GLN A 55 2.09 7.46 24.80
CA GLN A 55 1.88 6.12 25.37
C GLN A 55 0.43 5.97 25.83
N LEU A 56 -0.52 6.11 24.90
CA LEU A 56 -1.89 5.69 25.17
C LEU A 56 -1.90 4.17 25.15
N LYS A 57 -2.19 3.58 26.31
CA LYS A 57 -2.52 2.16 26.46
C LYS A 57 -3.65 1.84 25.47
N GLY A 58 -3.31 1.25 24.33
CA GLY A 58 -4.25 0.87 23.29
C GLY A 58 -4.57 1.97 22.28
N THR A 59 -4.56 1.59 21.00
CA THR A 59 -4.87 2.43 19.84
C THR A 59 -6.37 2.75 19.70
N GLU A 60 -7.26 1.93 20.28
CA GLU A 60 -8.71 2.24 20.43
C GLU A 60 -8.95 3.60 21.10
N ASN A 61 -8.11 3.96 22.08
CA ASN A 61 -8.27 5.20 22.83
C ASN A 61 -7.99 6.46 21.97
N ILE A 62 -7.06 6.38 21.01
CA ILE A 62 -6.77 7.52 20.11
C ILE A 62 -7.92 7.71 19.12
N PHE A 63 -8.42 6.62 18.54
CA PHE A 63 -9.50 6.70 17.57
C PHE A 63 -10.78 7.26 18.21
N ASN A 64 -11.15 6.77 19.40
CA ASN A 64 -12.32 7.28 20.12
C ASN A 64 -12.16 8.76 20.49
N LYS A 65 -10.98 9.20 20.96
CA LYS A 65 -10.70 10.63 21.21
C LYS A 65 -10.89 11.49 19.96
N ILE A 66 -10.37 11.05 18.81
CA ILE A 66 -10.52 11.80 17.55
C ILE A 66 -12.00 11.91 17.17
N ILE A 67 -12.76 10.82 17.28
CA ILE A 67 -14.21 10.83 17.04
C ILE A 67 -14.91 11.78 18.03
N GLU A 68 -14.54 11.74 19.30
CA GLU A 68 -15.20 12.57 20.31
C GLU A 68 -14.95 14.07 20.12
N GLU A 69 -13.74 14.44 19.73
CA GLU A 69 -13.32 15.84 19.52
C GLU A 69 -13.81 16.41 18.18
N ASN A 70 -13.85 15.59 17.11
CA ASN A 70 -14.09 16.08 15.75
C ASN A 70 -15.44 15.66 15.17
N PHE A 71 -16.00 14.53 15.62
CA PHE A 71 -17.22 13.91 15.06
C PHE A 71 -18.22 13.54 16.17
N PRO A 72 -18.78 14.51 16.91
CA PRO A 72 -19.66 14.24 18.04
C PRO A 72 -20.89 13.39 17.68
N ASN A 73 -21.36 13.46 16.44
CA ASN A 73 -22.49 12.67 15.93
C ASN A 73 -22.18 11.17 15.76
N LEU A 74 -20.91 10.77 15.82
CA LEU A 74 -20.47 9.38 15.69
C LEU A 74 -20.15 8.73 17.05
N LYS A 75 -20.29 9.46 18.16
CA LYS A 75 -19.97 8.98 19.52
C LYS A 75 -20.78 7.76 19.95
N ASP A 76 -22.05 7.71 19.59
CA ASP A 76 -22.97 6.64 19.99
C ASP A 76 -22.91 5.41 19.06
N MET A 77 -22.05 5.44 18.03
CA MET A 77 -21.94 4.36 17.06
C MET A 77 -20.91 3.31 17.53
N PRO A 78 -21.27 2.02 17.62
CA PRO A 78 -20.36 0.99 18.09
C PRO A 78 -19.20 0.82 17.10
N THR A 79 -18.04 1.35 17.47
CA THR A 79 -16.84 1.32 16.65
C THR A 79 -16.07 0.04 16.90
N LYS A 80 -16.08 -0.86 15.92
CA LYS A 80 -15.35 -2.14 15.96
C LYS A 80 -14.02 -1.97 15.24
N VAL A 81 -12.97 -1.64 15.99
CA VAL A 81 -11.59 -1.63 15.47
C VAL A 81 -11.02 -3.03 15.59
N GLN A 82 -10.68 -3.66 14.46
CA GLN A 82 -10.08 -4.99 14.47
C GLN A 82 -8.62 -4.96 14.94
N GLU A 83 -7.85 -4.02 14.40
CA GLU A 83 -6.46 -3.81 14.75
C GLU A 83 -6.09 -2.34 14.49
N ALA A 84 -5.09 -1.86 15.22
CA ALA A 84 -4.50 -0.57 14.95
C ALA A 84 -3.05 -0.56 15.42
N TYR A 85 -2.15 -0.19 14.50
CA TYR A 85 -0.70 -0.18 14.71
C TYR A 85 -0.09 1.05 14.02
N ARG A 86 1.12 1.42 14.45
CA ARG A 86 1.91 2.47 13.79
C ARG A 86 2.65 1.89 12.60
N THR A 87 2.80 2.70 11.55
CA THR A 87 3.52 2.28 10.33
C THR A 87 4.61 3.29 9.97
N PRO A 88 5.88 2.84 9.80
CA PRO A 88 6.45 1.58 10.29
C PRO A 88 6.26 1.34 11.80
N ASN A 89 6.21 0.06 12.18
CA ASN A 89 6.07 -0.36 13.58
C ASN A 89 7.35 -0.11 14.41
N ARG A 90 8.48 0.19 13.75
CA ARG A 90 9.74 0.53 14.42
C ARG A 90 9.85 2.02 14.62
N MET A 91 10.00 2.43 15.89
CA MET A 91 10.37 3.80 16.25
C MET A 91 11.82 4.04 15.83
N ASP A 92 12.02 4.87 14.80
CA ASP A 92 13.35 5.35 14.46
C ASP A 92 13.69 6.56 15.32
N LYS A 93 14.59 6.35 16.30
CA LYS A 93 15.02 7.41 17.25
C LYS A 93 15.67 8.63 16.56
N LYS A 94 16.06 8.52 15.28
CA LYS A 94 16.62 9.64 14.51
C LYS A 94 15.54 10.48 13.82
N LYS A 95 14.29 10.00 13.74
CA LYS A 95 13.19 10.70 13.07
C LYS A 95 12.57 11.69 14.06
N LYS A 96 12.63 12.98 13.72
CA LYS A 96 12.05 14.07 14.54
C LYS A 96 10.56 14.30 14.28
N SER A 97 10.03 13.72 13.19
CA SER A 97 8.65 13.93 12.76
C SER A 97 7.85 12.64 12.96
N PRO A 98 6.60 12.75 13.44
CA PRO A 98 5.66 11.64 13.42
C PRO A 98 5.56 11.02 12.02
N HIS A 99 5.38 9.71 11.98
CA HIS A 99 5.22 8.91 10.77
C HIS A 99 4.33 9.57 9.71
N THR A 100 4.99 10.25 8.78
CA THR A 100 4.45 10.85 7.56
C THR A 100 5.02 10.09 6.36
N MET A 101 4.36 10.24 5.21
CA MET A 101 4.67 9.56 3.93
C MET A 101 6.16 9.37 3.68
#